data_AF-A0A3D1R0Q0-F1
#
_entry.id   AF-A0A3D1R0Q0-F1
#
_cell.length_a   1.000
_cell.length_b   1.000
_cell.length_c   1.000
_cell.angle_alpha   90.00
_cell.angle_beta   90.00
_cell.angle_gamma   90.00
#
_symmetry.space_group_name_H-M   'P 1'
#
loop_
_entity.id
_entity.type
_entity.pdbx_description
1 polymer ?
#
loop_
_entity_poly.entity_id
_entity_poly.type
_entity_poly.pdbx_seq_one_letter_code
_entity_poly.pdbx_strand_id
1 'polypeptide(L)'
;LNWGQGIGEFFRVARDLRDLNETLGCPRKELPADLAAHLADKQLNEGERLADAVRERLGLGDKKIDSMRDLLEGLGVAVVWTDPEEFAKAVDGSSTVDPMPTVLVNLVGGHDQFWRNRMTMAHELCHILFDLKQGGAEAMVSPDVGLNEQGRRGARWNLFEGFEDIESRADAFAACFLAPRRGVQRAVAGIPPASEQAILRVGKKYGVGRTVAINRLCDVFRLGFAERSSLASRRPWWPAEGFERDCAEEDEIGLRRGTLRRKALQAYCEGAIDAVEVRELLRVALTEELDEPSVPKSRRAPVVSVEDSLRRHAQRFLAREGFRNYFPSKVVAVDEEWIIDVIRADEPSRVRLTLRMSPGGEVLDVSRRRD
;
A
#
# COMPACT_ATOMS: atom_id res chain seq x y z
N LEU A 1 12.36 -3.43 5.42
CA LEU A 1 12.59 -4.11 4.13
C LEU A 1 13.48 -3.26 3.21
N ASN A 2 14.27 -3.87 2.32
CA ASN A 2 14.90 -3.14 1.22
C ASN A 2 13.78 -2.62 0.28
N TRP A 3 13.87 -1.38 -0.21
CA TRP A 3 12.85 -0.75 -1.06
C TRP A 3 12.38 -1.65 -2.22
N GLY A 4 13.31 -2.36 -2.87
CA GLY A 4 12.97 -3.30 -3.94
C GLY A 4 12.09 -4.49 -3.51
N GLN A 5 12.20 -4.94 -2.26
CA GLN A 5 11.35 -6.02 -1.73
C GLN A 5 9.91 -5.52 -1.51
N GLY A 6 9.74 -4.31 -0.96
CA GLY A 6 8.42 -3.71 -0.75
C GLY A 6 7.67 -3.49 -2.07
N ILE A 7 8.34 -2.93 -3.07
CA ILE A 7 7.77 -2.75 -4.42
C ILE A 7 7.43 -4.11 -5.05
N GLY A 8 8.35 -5.08 -4.97
CA GLY A 8 8.08 -6.42 -5.49
C GLY A 8 6.90 -7.11 -4.83
N GLU A 9 6.62 -6.84 -3.55
CA GLU A 9 5.43 -7.31 -2.86
C GLU A 9 4.17 -6.54 -3.27
N PHE A 10 4.24 -5.21 -3.43
CA PHE A 10 3.14 -4.41 -3.96
C PHE A 10 2.65 -4.91 -5.33
N PHE A 11 3.56 -5.22 -6.26
CA PHE A 11 3.19 -5.82 -7.55
C PHE A 11 2.55 -7.20 -7.41
N ARG A 12 2.98 -8.02 -6.44
CA ARG A 12 2.32 -9.30 -6.15
C ARG A 12 0.91 -9.07 -5.65
N VAL A 13 0.70 -8.12 -4.74
CA VAL A 13 -0.63 -7.75 -4.24
C VAL A 13 -1.54 -7.31 -5.38
N ALA A 14 -1.07 -6.46 -6.30
CA ALA A 14 -1.84 -6.09 -7.49
C ALA A 14 -2.21 -7.31 -8.35
N ARG A 15 -1.29 -8.27 -8.52
CA ARG A 15 -1.55 -9.51 -9.27
C ARG A 15 -2.61 -10.36 -8.57
N ASP A 16 -2.43 -10.57 -7.27
CA ASP A 16 -3.30 -11.40 -6.45
C ASP A 16 -4.71 -10.79 -6.39
N LEU A 17 -4.83 -9.45 -6.34
CA LEU A 17 -6.11 -8.75 -6.46
C LEU A 17 -6.79 -8.95 -7.81
N ARG A 18 -6.04 -8.91 -8.92
CA ARG A 18 -6.56 -9.22 -10.26
C ARG A 18 -7.09 -10.65 -10.31
N ASP A 19 -6.29 -11.61 -9.86
CA ASP A 19 -6.63 -13.04 -9.92
C ASP A 19 -7.84 -13.36 -9.03
N LEU A 20 -7.93 -12.73 -7.85
CA LEU A 20 -9.11 -12.82 -6.99
C LEU A 20 -10.35 -12.17 -7.61
N ASN A 21 -10.20 -11.04 -8.30
CA ASN A 21 -11.33 -10.42 -9.01
C ASN A 21 -11.87 -11.34 -10.11
N GLU A 22 -10.99 -11.96 -10.89
CA GLU A 22 -11.37 -12.95 -11.92
C GLU A 22 -12.07 -14.15 -11.29
N THR A 23 -11.50 -14.70 -10.22
CA THR A 23 -12.03 -15.85 -9.48
C THR A 23 -13.42 -15.57 -8.90
N LEU A 24 -13.65 -14.37 -8.37
CA LEU A 24 -14.93 -13.93 -7.80
C LEU A 24 -15.92 -13.44 -8.87
N GLY A 25 -15.58 -13.51 -10.16
CA GLY A 25 -16.43 -13.00 -11.24
C GLY A 25 -16.67 -11.48 -11.16
N CYS A 26 -15.77 -10.74 -10.51
CA CYS A 26 -15.83 -9.29 -10.42
C CYS A 26 -15.33 -8.70 -11.75
N PRO A 27 -16.20 -8.06 -12.56
CA PRO A 27 -15.78 -7.52 -13.85
C PRO A 27 -14.70 -6.46 -13.66
N ARG A 28 -13.64 -6.54 -14.47
CA ARG A 28 -12.62 -5.49 -14.53
C ARG A 28 -13.30 -4.19 -14.94
N LYS A 29 -13.27 -3.20 -14.05
CA LYS A 29 -13.59 -1.83 -14.42
C LYS A 29 -12.40 -1.27 -15.18
N GLU A 30 -12.62 -0.95 -16.44
CA GLU A 30 -11.61 -0.24 -17.22
C GLU A 30 -11.62 1.24 -16.84
N LEU A 31 -10.42 1.82 -16.69
CA LEU A 31 -10.27 3.25 -16.56
C LEU A 31 -10.87 3.90 -17.81
N PRO A 32 -11.77 4.89 -17.67
CA PRO A 32 -12.38 5.54 -18.83
C PRO A 32 -11.29 6.11 -19.73
N ALA A 33 -11.22 5.64 -20.98
CA ALA A 33 -10.14 5.99 -21.92
C ALA A 33 -10.12 7.49 -22.23
N ASP A 34 -11.28 8.15 -22.18
CA ASP A 34 -11.40 9.59 -22.33
C ASP A 34 -10.77 10.34 -21.16
N LEU A 35 -10.67 9.76 -19.96
CA LEU A 35 -10.04 10.39 -18.80
C LEU A 35 -8.56 10.64 -19.00
N ALA A 36 -7.88 9.69 -19.65
CA ALA A 36 -6.45 9.73 -19.97
C ALA A 36 -6.15 10.38 -21.34
N ALA A 37 -7.17 10.85 -22.07
CA ALA A 37 -6.98 11.46 -23.38
C ALA A 37 -6.06 12.69 -23.26
N HIS A 38 -4.88 12.57 -23.89
CA HIS A 38 -3.81 13.56 -23.83
C HIS A 38 -4.31 14.91 -24.34
N LEU A 39 -4.06 15.95 -23.55
CA LEU A 39 -4.21 17.32 -24.00
C LEU A 39 -2.97 17.64 -24.85
N ALA A 40 -3.18 17.91 -26.14
CA ALA A 40 -2.19 17.81 -27.22
C ALA A 40 -0.87 18.60 -27.08
N ASP A 41 -0.68 19.45 -26.06
CA ASP A 41 0.52 20.27 -25.89
C ASP A 41 1.00 20.33 -24.43
N LYS A 42 2.31 20.21 -24.19
CA LYS A 42 2.96 20.58 -22.90
C LYS A 42 2.86 22.10 -22.74
N GLN A 43 2.17 22.56 -21.70
CA GLN A 43 1.89 23.98 -21.46
C GLN A 43 2.31 24.39 -20.04
N LEU A 44 2.54 25.69 -19.83
CA LEU A 44 2.61 26.27 -18.49
C LEU A 44 1.34 25.89 -17.71
N ASN A 45 1.50 25.45 -16.46
CA ASN A 45 0.44 24.95 -15.58
C ASN A 45 -0.22 23.63 -16.02
N GLU A 46 0.56 22.73 -16.64
CA GLU A 46 0.09 21.41 -17.09
C GLU A 46 -0.73 20.66 -16.03
N GLY A 47 -0.26 20.64 -14.77
CA GLY A 47 -0.97 19.96 -13.68
C GLY A 47 -2.36 20.53 -13.38
N GLU A 48 -2.55 21.86 -13.40
CA GLU A 48 -3.86 22.48 -13.19
C GLU A 48 -4.80 22.16 -14.35
N ARG A 49 -4.31 22.24 -15.59
CA ARG A 49 -5.09 21.94 -16.79
C ARG A 49 -5.55 20.48 -16.82
N LEU A 50 -4.66 19.54 -16.49
CA LEU A 50 -5.00 18.12 -16.39
C LEU A 50 -6.03 17.88 -15.27
N ALA A 51 -5.84 18.49 -14.10
CA ALA A 51 -6.79 18.39 -13.00
C ALA A 51 -8.18 18.89 -13.39
N ASP A 52 -8.28 20.06 -14.03
CA ASP A 52 -9.56 20.61 -14.47
C ASP A 52 -10.24 19.71 -15.51
N ALA A 53 -9.48 19.18 -16.49
CA ALA A 53 -10.02 18.27 -17.49
C ALA A 53 -10.54 16.96 -16.88
N VAL A 54 -9.81 16.36 -15.94
CA VAL A 54 -10.25 15.16 -15.21
C VAL A 54 -11.50 15.46 -14.37
N ARG A 55 -11.54 16.61 -13.68
CA ARG A 55 -12.71 17.02 -12.89
C ARG A 55 -13.95 17.26 -13.75
N GLU A 56 -13.79 17.81 -14.94
CA GLU A 56 -14.86 18.01 -15.92
C GLU A 56 -15.41 16.66 -16.40
N ARG A 57 -14.53 15.74 -16.83
CA ARG A 57 -14.90 14.39 -17.29
C ARG A 57 -15.59 13.57 -16.20
N LEU A 58 -15.18 13.73 -14.94
CA LEU A 58 -15.81 13.08 -13.78
C LEU A 58 -17.05 13.82 -13.25
N GLY A 59 -17.43 14.96 -13.83
CA GLY A 59 -18.59 15.75 -13.38
C GLY A 59 -18.45 16.36 -11.98
N LEU A 60 -17.22 16.52 -11.48
CA LEU A 60 -16.94 17.02 -10.13
C LEU A 60 -17.10 18.55 -10.02
N GLY A 61 -16.95 19.26 -11.14
CA GLY A 61 -16.98 20.73 -11.20
C GLY A 61 -16.01 21.34 -10.19
N ASP A 62 -16.50 22.19 -9.30
CA ASP A 62 -15.71 22.82 -8.22
C ASP A 62 -16.02 22.27 -6.81
N LYS A 63 -16.79 21.18 -6.73
CA LYS A 63 -17.20 20.58 -5.46
C LYS A 63 -16.01 19.89 -4.80
N LYS A 64 -16.07 19.72 -3.48
CA LYS A 64 -15.10 18.86 -2.80
C LYS A 64 -15.25 17.41 -3.31
N ILE A 65 -14.16 16.66 -3.30
CA ILE A 65 -14.20 15.21 -3.46
C ILE A 65 -14.46 14.62 -2.09
N ASP A 66 -15.59 13.93 -1.91
CA ASP A 66 -16.02 13.43 -0.60
C ASP A 66 -15.06 12.38 -0.04
N SER A 67 -14.61 11.43 -0.86
CA SER A 67 -13.54 10.49 -0.55
C SER A 67 -12.71 10.24 -1.81
N MET A 68 -11.39 10.34 -1.68
CA MET A 68 -10.46 9.96 -2.74
C MET A 68 -10.39 8.44 -2.90
N ARG A 69 -10.52 7.69 -1.80
CA ARG A 69 -10.60 6.22 -1.83
C ARG A 69 -11.80 5.76 -2.66
N ASP A 70 -13.01 6.23 -2.33
CA ASP A 70 -14.24 5.86 -3.05
C ASP A 70 -14.16 6.24 -4.54
N LEU A 71 -13.55 7.39 -4.85
CA LEU A 71 -13.33 7.84 -6.22
C LEU A 71 -12.44 6.87 -7.00
N LEU A 72 -11.28 6.50 -6.44
CA LEU A 72 -10.32 5.58 -7.07
C LEU A 72 -10.95 4.19 -7.29
N GLU A 73 -11.59 3.63 -6.27
CA GLU A 73 -12.26 2.33 -6.37
C GLU A 73 -13.44 2.37 -7.36
N GLY A 74 -14.13 3.52 -7.43
CA GLY A 74 -15.15 3.80 -8.44
C GLY A 74 -14.61 3.70 -9.87
N LEU A 75 -13.38 4.16 -10.09
CA LEU A 75 -12.65 4.12 -11.36
C LEU A 75 -11.96 2.77 -11.67
N GLY A 76 -12.09 1.78 -10.77
CA GLY A 76 -11.43 0.48 -10.93
C GLY A 76 -9.97 0.46 -10.45
N VAL A 77 -9.54 1.48 -9.71
CA VAL A 77 -8.21 1.54 -9.09
C VAL A 77 -8.29 1.01 -7.66
N ALA A 78 -7.59 -0.08 -7.38
CA ALA A 78 -7.51 -0.61 -6.03
C ALA A 78 -6.60 0.27 -5.14
N VAL A 79 -6.97 0.42 -3.87
CA VAL A 79 -6.14 1.13 -2.87
C VAL A 79 -5.58 0.14 -1.86
N VAL A 80 -4.26 0.16 -1.68
CA VAL A 80 -3.52 -0.67 -0.73
C VAL A 80 -2.83 0.25 0.28
N TRP A 81 -3.02 -0.05 1.57
CA TRP A 81 -2.43 0.71 2.67
C TRP A 81 -1.23 -0.04 3.21
N THR A 82 -0.16 0.69 3.49
CA THR A 82 1.02 0.16 4.16
C THR A 82 1.55 1.19 5.14
N ASP A 83 2.50 0.80 5.97
CA ASP A 83 3.12 1.68 6.93
C ASP A 83 4.65 1.68 6.81
N PRO A 84 5.35 2.57 7.53
CA PRO A 84 6.80 2.63 7.51
C PRO A 84 7.52 1.41 8.14
N GLU A 85 6.81 0.42 8.67
CA GLU A 85 7.37 -0.85 9.18
C GLU A 85 7.47 -1.88 8.05
N GLU A 86 6.43 -1.98 7.21
CA GLU A 86 6.40 -2.85 6.03
C GLU A 86 7.03 -2.21 4.78
N PHE A 87 7.04 -0.88 4.69
CA PHE A 87 7.49 -0.15 3.51
C PHE A 87 8.54 0.91 3.82
N ALA A 88 9.35 1.28 2.82
CA ALA A 88 10.43 2.25 3.00
C ALA A 88 9.87 3.63 3.35
N LYS A 89 10.33 4.22 4.47
CA LYS A 89 9.89 5.56 4.93
C LYS A 89 10.10 6.69 3.92
N ALA A 90 11.03 6.50 2.99
CA ALA A 90 11.38 7.47 1.96
C ALA A 90 10.45 7.39 0.73
N VAL A 91 9.30 6.71 0.82
CA VAL A 91 8.31 6.59 -0.25
C VAL A 91 6.94 6.89 0.35
N ASP A 92 6.26 7.90 -0.19
CA ASP A 92 4.90 8.26 0.22
C ASP A 92 3.85 7.37 -0.46
N GLY A 93 4.10 6.96 -1.71
CA GLY A 93 3.18 6.18 -2.51
C GLY A 93 3.83 5.49 -3.70
N SER A 94 3.05 4.63 -4.33
CA SER A 94 3.41 3.98 -5.60
C SER A 94 2.15 3.64 -6.37
N SER A 95 2.26 3.54 -7.69
CA SER A 95 1.14 3.18 -8.55
C SER A 95 1.57 2.22 -9.65
N THR A 96 0.62 1.40 -10.11
CA THR A 96 0.80 0.51 -11.26
C THR A 96 -0.50 0.38 -12.04
N VAL A 97 -0.40 0.09 -13.34
CA VAL A 97 -1.55 -0.21 -14.24
C VAL A 97 -1.61 -1.67 -14.67
N ASP A 98 -0.50 -2.40 -14.52
CA ASP A 98 -0.35 -3.81 -14.86
C ASP A 98 0.35 -4.53 -13.70
N PRO A 99 -0.25 -5.55 -13.07
CA PRO A 99 -1.34 -6.41 -13.54
C PRO A 99 -2.76 -5.82 -13.46
N MET A 100 -2.98 -4.83 -12.60
CA MET A 100 -4.22 -4.04 -12.58
C MET A 100 -3.97 -2.65 -11.96
N PRO A 101 -4.79 -1.64 -12.30
CA PRO A 101 -4.70 -0.32 -11.68
C PRO A 101 -4.76 -0.39 -10.15
N THR A 102 -3.66 -0.01 -9.51
CA THR A 102 -3.52 -0.07 -8.05
C THR A 102 -2.67 1.09 -7.56
N VAL A 103 -3.08 1.69 -6.44
CA VAL A 103 -2.36 2.71 -5.68
C VAL A 103 -1.95 2.12 -4.33
N LEU A 104 -0.68 2.27 -3.99
CA LEU A 104 -0.13 2.07 -2.67
C LEU A 104 -0.04 3.42 -1.95
N VAL A 105 -0.57 3.51 -0.74
CA VAL A 105 -0.35 4.66 0.15
C VAL A 105 0.44 4.20 1.36
N ASN A 106 1.64 4.76 1.55
CA ASN A 106 2.43 4.56 2.75
C ASN A 106 2.03 5.62 3.78
N LEU A 107 1.56 5.18 4.94
CA LEU A 107 1.00 6.03 6.00
C LEU A 107 2.10 6.72 6.82
N VAL A 108 3.00 7.43 6.13
CA VAL A 108 4.12 8.16 6.73
C VAL A 108 3.59 9.30 7.60
N GLY A 109 3.77 9.14 8.91
CA GLY A 109 3.34 10.10 9.93
C GLY A 109 2.04 9.73 10.65
N GLY A 110 1.38 8.64 10.28
CA GLY A 110 0.18 8.15 10.96
C GLY A 110 -1.01 7.94 10.02
N HIS A 111 -1.86 6.96 10.35
CA HIS A 111 -3.02 6.56 9.55
C HIS A 111 -4.18 7.58 9.58
N ASP A 112 -4.20 8.47 10.57
CA ASP A 112 -5.21 9.51 10.80
C ASP A 112 -5.00 10.79 9.97
N GLN A 113 -3.88 10.89 9.24
CA GLN A 113 -3.56 12.06 8.41
C GLN A 113 -4.26 12.01 7.04
N PHE A 114 -5.60 12.06 7.02
CA PHE A 114 -6.41 11.99 5.80
C PHE A 114 -5.94 12.94 4.69
N TRP A 115 -5.44 14.13 5.02
CA TRP A 115 -4.99 15.11 4.02
C TRP A 115 -3.71 14.67 3.30
N ARG A 116 -2.83 13.90 3.96
CA ARG A 116 -1.66 13.29 3.31
C ARG A 116 -2.13 12.18 2.39
N ASN A 117 -2.96 11.28 2.91
CA ASN A 117 -3.51 10.15 2.14
C ASN A 117 -4.23 10.62 0.87
N ARG A 118 -5.04 11.69 0.97
CA ARG A 118 -5.72 12.31 -0.18
C ARG A 118 -4.75 12.90 -1.19
N MET A 119 -3.70 13.57 -0.72
CA MET A 119 -2.66 14.09 -1.60
C MET A 119 -1.92 12.97 -2.32
N THR A 120 -1.50 11.92 -1.60
CA THR A 120 -0.86 10.74 -2.18
C THR A 120 -1.77 10.07 -3.21
N MET A 121 -3.01 9.74 -2.85
CA MET A 121 -3.97 9.14 -3.78
C MET A 121 -4.20 9.98 -5.04
N ALA A 122 -4.33 11.30 -4.92
CA ALA A 122 -4.51 12.18 -6.07
C ALA A 122 -3.23 12.31 -6.91
N HIS A 123 -2.05 12.26 -6.28
CA HIS A 123 -0.75 12.26 -6.95
C HIS A 123 -0.58 10.98 -7.77
N GLU A 124 -0.81 9.81 -7.16
CA GLU A 124 -0.71 8.52 -7.82
C GLU A 124 -1.75 8.34 -8.94
N LEU A 125 -2.94 8.93 -8.80
CA LEU A 125 -3.92 9.00 -9.87
C LEU A 125 -3.37 9.74 -11.10
N CYS A 126 -2.59 10.81 -10.91
CA CYS A 126 -1.94 11.51 -12.03
C CYS A 126 -1.05 10.55 -12.81
N HIS A 127 -0.25 9.74 -12.11
CA HIS A 127 0.64 8.78 -12.75
C HIS A 127 -0.13 7.71 -13.51
N ILE A 128 -1.18 7.15 -12.91
CA ILE A 128 -2.06 6.17 -13.57
C ILE A 128 -2.64 6.73 -14.87
N LEU A 129 -3.06 8.00 -14.88
CA LEU A 129 -3.73 8.60 -16.04
C LEU A 129 -2.77 9.07 -17.14
N PHE A 130 -1.57 9.54 -16.77
CA PHE A 130 -0.72 10.29 -17.71
C PHE A 130 0.71 9.76 -17.84
N ASP A 131 1.19 8.92 -16.93
CA ASP A 131 2.58 8.44 -16.91
C ASP A 131 2.72 6.93 -17.14
N LEU A 132 1.71 6.16 -16.75
CA LEU A 132 1.71 4.70 -16.85
C LEU A 132 1.01 4.25 -18.14
N LYS A 133 1.84 3.95 -19.16
CA LYS A 133 1.58 3.48 -20.55
C LYS A 133 0.31 3.93 -21.31
N GLN A 134 0.56 4.49 -22.49
CA GLN A 134 0.44 3.74 -23.77
C GLN A 134 1.85 3.65 -24.42
N GLY A 135 2.81 2.92 -23.79
CA GLY A 135 4.17 2.64 -24.32
C GLY A 135 5.38 2.78 -23.36
N GLY A 136 5.26 3.53 -22.25
CA GLY A 136 6.30 3.75 -21.19
C GLY A 136 6.33 2.81 -19.97
N ALA A 137 6.62 3.31 -18.76
CA ALA A 137 6.83 2.49 -17.54
C ALA A 137 5.54 1.82 -17.01
N GLU A 138 5.68 0.64 -16.37
CA GLU A 138 4.56 -0.18 -15.84
C GLU A 138 4.19 0.15 -14.39
N ALA A 139 5.05 0.89 -13.68
CA ALA A 139 4.77 1.46 -12.37
C ALA A 139 5.57 2.72 -12.11
N MET A 140 5.08 3.51 -11.16
CA MET A 140 5.75 4.69 -10.61
C MET A 140 5.94 4.53 -9.11
N VAL A 141 7.05 5.07 -8.61
CA VAL A 141 7.31 5.18 -7.18
C VAL A 141 7.63 6.62 -6.85
N SER A 142 6.87 7.20 -5.94
CA SER A 142 6.99 8.60 -5.56
C SER A 142 7.74 8.72 -4.23
N PRO A 143 9.01 9.17 -4.25
CA PRO A 143 9.83 9.26 -3.05
C PRO A 143 9.35 10.41 -2.14
N ASP A 144 9.29 10.14 -0.83
CA ASP A 144 9.16 11.18 0.20
C ASP A 144 10.52 11.87 0.36
N VAL A 145 10.63 13.08 -0.17
CA VAL A 145 11.81 13.94 0.07
C VAL A 145 11.73 14.73 1.37
N GLY A 146 10.62 14.60 2.10
CA GLY A 146 10.29 15.36 3.29
C GLY A 146 10.39 16.87 3.08
N LEU A 147 10.16 17.59 4.16
CA LEU A 147 10.79 18.90 4.35
C LEU A 147 11.90 18.66 5.36
N ASN A 148 13.12 19.09 5.05
CA ASN A 148 14.16 19.16 6.06
C ASN A 148 13.76 20.13 7.17
N GLU A 149 14.50 20.15 8.28
CA GLU A 149 14.22 21.01 9.44
C GLU A 149 14.12 22.51 9.10
N GLN A 150 14.63 22.93 7.94
CA GLN A 150 14.54 24.31 7.42
C GLN A 150 13.38 24.54 6.43
N GLY A 151 12.45 23.59 6.29
CA GLY A 151 11.31 23.70 5.38
C GLY A 151 11.68 23.62 3.90
N ARG A 152 12.87 23.10 3.56
CA ARG A 152 13.31 22.86 2.18
C ARG A 152 13.11 21.38 1.84
N ARG A 153 12.57 21.10 0.66
CA ARG A 153 12.55 19.73 0.13
C ARG A 153 13.98 19.21 0.03
N GLY A 154 14.23 17.98 0.49
CA GLY A 154 15.49 17.30 0.22
C GLY A 154 15.72 17.16 -1.29
N ALA A 155 16.94 16.80 -1.71
CA ALA A 155 17.21 16.52 -3.11
C ALA A 155 16.27 15.41 -3.60
N ARG A 156 15.44 15.71 -4.60
CA ARG A 156 14.60 14.69 -5.26
C ARG A 156 15.50 13.64 -5.87
N TRP A 157 15.14 12.38 -5.64
CA TRP A 157 15.84 11.27 -6.27
C TRP A 157 15.47 11.34 -7.75
N ASN A 158 16.41 11.75 -8.60
CA ASN A 158 16.18 11.79 -10.03
C ASN A 158 16.40 10.38 -10.60
N LEU A 159 15.35 9.55 -10.56
CA LEU A 159 15.43 8.13 -10.90
C LEU A 159 15.70 7.91 -12.40
N PHE A 160 15.26 8.82 -13.25
CA PHE A 160 15.49 8.82 -14.69
C PHE A 160 15.28 10.23 -15.27
N GLU A 161 15.73 10.48 -16.49
CA GLU A 161 15.58 11.79 -17.15
C GLU A 161 14.11 12.21 -17.26
N GLY A 162 13.79 13.41 -16.78
CA GLY A 162 12.41 13.94 -16.75
C GLY A 162 11.58 13.54 -15.52
N PHE A 163 12.12 12.77 -14.59
CA PHE A 163 11.40 12.36 -13.37
C PHE A 163 10.93 13.56 -12.52
N GLU A 164 11.78 14.57 -12.33
CA GLU A 164 11.41 15.77 -11.56
C GLU A 164 10.24 16.54 -12.19
N ASP A 165 10.17 16.60 -13.52
CA ASP A 165 9.07 17.23 -14.25
C ASP A 165 7.76 16.45 -14.03
N ILE A 166 7.82 15.13 -14.12
CA ILE A 166 6.68 14.21 -13.91
C ILE A 166 6.13 14.36 -12.49
N GLU A 167 7.00 14.29 -11.49
CA GLU A 167 6.70 14.46 -10.07
C GLU A 167 6.15 15.86 -9.73
N SER A 168 6.73 16.90 -10.34
CA SER A 168 6.26 18.28 -10.18
C SER A 168 4.86 18.48 -10.78
N ARG A 169 4.60 17.85 -11.94
CA ARG A 169 3.27 17.85 -12.56
C ARG A 169 2.25 17.09 -11.71
N ALA A 170 2.62 15.93 -11.16
CA ALA A 170 1.75 15.14 -10.28
C ALA A 170 1.42 15.88 -8.97
N ASP A 171 2.40 16.57 -8.36
CA ASP A 171 2.18 17.47 -7.23
C ASP A 171 1.16 18.58 -7.57
N ALA A 172 1.35 19.24 -8.71
CA ALA A 172 0.48 20.31 -9.16
C ALA A 172 -0.92 19.80 -9.50
N PHE A 173 -1.01 18.64 -10.16
CA PHE A 173 -2.27 17.94 -10.45
C PHE A 173 -3.01 17.65 -9.16
N ALA A 174 -2.40 16.96 -8.20
CA ALA A 174 -3.04 16.57 -6.95
C ALA A 174 -3.60 17.77 -6.19
N ALA A 175 -2.81 18.84 -6.07
CA ALA A 175 -3.22 20.06 -5.38
C ALA A 175 -4.40 20.75 -6.08
N CYS A 176 -4.39 20.85 -7.42
CA CYS A 176 -5.47 21.47 -8.19
C CYS A 176 -6.71 20.58 -8.28
N PHE A 177 -6.53 19.26 -8.35
CA PHE A 177 -7.59 18.27 -8.41
C PHE A 177 -8.40 18.26 -7.13
N LEU A 178 -7.75 18.32 -5.97
CA LEU A 178 -8.42 18.39 -4.67
C LEU A 178 -9.03 19.78 -4.41
N ALA A 179 -8.30 20.85 -4.75
CA ALA A 179 -8.69 22.24 -4.49
C ALA A 179 -8.65 23.10 -5.76
N PRO A 180 -9.69 23.03 -6.61
CA PRO A 180 -9.72 23.70 -7.91
C PRO A 180 -9.77 25.22 -7.76
N ARG A 181 -9.15 25.97 -8.70
CA ARG A 181 -8.97 27.43 -8.62
C ARG A 181 -10.27 28.18 -8.36
N ARG A 182 -11.31 27.94 -9.17
CA ARG A 182 -12.61 28.61 -9.01
C ARG A 182 -13.27 28.23 -7.68
N GLY A 183 -13.10 26.97 -7.25
CA GLY A 183 -13.52 26.50 -5.94
C GLY A 183 -12.83 27.22 -4.78
N VAL A 184 -11.52 27.44 -4.85
CA VAL A 184 -10.72 28.16 -3.84
C VAL A 184 -11.15 29.63 -3.79
N GLN A 185 -11.27 30.30 -4.93
CA GLN A 185 -11.74 31.68 -5.01
C GLN A 185 -13.07 31.88 -4.30
N ARG A 186 -14.04 30.98 -4.52
CA ARG A 186 -15.35 31.04 -3.86
C ARG A 186 -15.30 30.70 -2.38
N ALA A 187 -14.42 29.78 -1.97
CA ALA A 187 -14.31 29.39 -0.56
C ALA A 187 -13.84 30.55 0.34
N VAL A 188 -12.99 31.43 -0.19
CA VAL A 188 -12.40 32.57 0.54
C VAL A 188 -12.99 33.91 0.11
N ALA A 189 -14.09 33.90 -0.65
CA ALA A 189 -14.80 35.13 -0.99
C ALA A 189 -15.17 35.91 0.27
N GLY A 190 -14.91 37.23 0.23
CA GLY A 190 -15.19 38.15 1.34
C GLY A 190 -14.16 38.14 2.48
N ILE A 191 -13.04 37.41 2.37
CA ILE A 191 -11.94 37.47 3.34
C ILE A 191 -10.58 37.66 2.64
N PRO A 192 -9.56 38.23 3.31
CA PRO A 192 -8.24 38.37 2.72
C PRO A 192 -7.62 37.01 2.38
N PRO A 193 -7.13 36.78 1.14
CA PRO A 193 -6.52 35.51 0.76
C PRO A 193 -5.25 35.17 1.56
N ALA A 194 -4.46 36.18 1.93
CA ALA A 194 -3.28 36.04 2.79
C ALA A 194 -3.66 36.04 4.29
N SER A 195 -4.62 35.21 4.70
CA SER A 195 -5.08 35.12 6.09
C SER A 195 -5.16 33.68 6.60
N GLU A 196 -5.13 33.54 7.93
CA GLU A 196 -5.32 32.24 8.58
C GLU A 196 -6.72 31.68 8.30
N GLN A 197 -7.73 32.54 8.28
CA GLN A 197 -9.10 32.15 7.97
C GLN A 197 -9.23 31.57 6.55
N ALA A 198 -8.49 32.11 5.58
CA ALA A 198 -8.47 31.60 4.21
C ALA A 198 -7.87 30.18 4.14
N ILE A 199 -6.75 29.95 4.83
CA ILE A 199 -6.11 28.63 4.93
C ILE A 199 -7.10 27.61 5.51
N LEU A 200 -7.75 27.96 6.62
CA LEU A 200 -8.70 27.08 7.30
C LEU A 200 -9.93 26.77 6.44
N ARG A 201 -10.48 27.77 5.72
CA ARG A 201 -11.62 27.54 4.82
C ARG A 201 -11.26 26.62 3.67
N VAL A 202 -10.08 26.80 3.07
CA VAL A 202 -9.62 25.92 1.98
C VAL A 202 -9.36 24.50 2.50
N GLY A 203 -8.61 24.37 3.60
CA GLY A 203 -8.29 23.08 4.22
C GLY A 203 -9.53 22.31 4.62
N LYS A 204 -10.44 22.94 5.37
CA LYS A 204 -11.71 22.32 5.81
C LYS A 204 -12.63 21.96 4.65
N LYS A 205 -12.71 22.80 3.62
CA LYS A 205 -13.64 22.56 2.50
C LYS A 205 -13.17 21.41 1.60
N TYR A 206 -11.88 21.35 1.28
CA TYR A 206 -11.34 20.44 0.27
C TYR A 206 -10.56 19.26 0.85
N GLY A 207 -10.32 19.23 2.16
CA GLY A 207 -9.62 18.14 2.83
C GLY A 207 -8.14 18.08 2.47
N VAL A 208 -7.50 19.24 2.34
CA VAL A 208 -6.06 19.37 1.99
C VAL A 208 -5.31 19.97 3.15
N GLY A 209 -4.04 19.59 3.35
CA GLY A 209 -3.22 20.06 4.47
C GLY A 209 -2.82 21.53 4.37
N ARG A 210 -2.31 22.11 5.47
CA ARG A 210 -1.92 23.54 5.56
C ARG A 210 -1.02 23.97 4.40
N THR A 211 0.04 23.21 4.14
CA THR A 211 1.02 23.54 3.08
C THR A 211 0.35 23.62 1.71
N VAL A 212 -0.54 22.66 1.41
CA VAL A 212 -1.29 22.65 0.14
C VAL A 212 -2.24 23.84 0.08
N ALA A 213 -2.99 24.11 1.16
CA ALA A 213 -3.89 25.27 1.23
C ALA A 213 -3.14 26.60 1.00
N ILE A 214 -1.97 26.80 1.64
CA ILE A 214 -1.12 27.97 1.41
C ILE A 214 -0.68 28.05 -0.05
N ASN A 215 -0.13 26.95 -0.60
CA ASN A 215 0.35 26.93 -1.98
C ASN A 215 -0.78 27.22 -2.98
N ARG A 216 -1.99 26.68 -2.75
CA ARG A 216 -3.18 27.00 -3.56
C ARG A 216 -3.58 28.46 -3.43
N LEU A 217 -3.58 29.05 -2.24
CA LEU A 217 -3.87 30.48 -2.07
C LEU A 217 -2.85 31.36 -2.80
N CYS A 218 -1.56 31.01 -2.70
CA CYS A 218 -0.50 31.71 -3.41
C CYS A 218 -0.68 31.64 -4.92
N ASP A 219 -0.98 30.46 -5.48
CA ASP A 219 -1.19 30.29 -6.92
C ASP A 219 -2.47 30.97 -7.42
N VAL A 220 -3.57 30.83 -6.68
CA VAL A 220 -4.89 31.36 -7.08
C VAL A 220 -4.92 32.88 -7.05
N PHE A 221 -4.27 33.50 -6.05
CA PHE A 221 -4.29 34.95 -5.83
C PHE A 221 -2.96 35.64 -6.14
N ARG A 222 -1.98 34.92 -6.70
CA ARG A 222 -0.64 35.41 -7.04
C ARG A 222 0.07 36.08 -5.87
N LEU A 223 -0.03 35.47 -4.68
CA LEU A 223 0.63 35.98 -3.48
C LEU A 223 2.15 35.78 -3.57
N GLY A 224 2.90 36.80 -3.14
CA GLY A 224 4.35 36.82 -3.22
C GLY A 224 5.04 35.98 -2.15
N PHE A 225 6.37 35.88 -2.26
CA PHE A 225 7.21 35.12 -1.32
C PHE A 225 7.06 35.57 0.14
N ALA A 226 6.98 36.88 0.38
CA ALA A 226 6.82 37.44 1.73
C ALA A 226 5.50 37.01 2.38
N GLU A 227 4.41 37.00 1.61
CA GLU A 227 3.09 36.57 2.09
C GLU A 227 3.08 35.07 2.38
N ARG A 228 3.62 34.25 1.46
CA ARG A 228 3.76 32.80 1.68
C ARG A 228 4.54 32.51 2.96
N SER A 229 5.68 33.19 3.14
CA SER A 229 6.54 33.00 4.32
C SER A 229 5.84 33.40 5.61
N SER A 230 5.08 34.51 5.58
CA SER A 230 4.27 34.97 6.71
C SER A 230 3.14 33.99 7.06
N LEU A 231 2.53 33.34 6.08
CA LEU A 231 1.50 32.33 6.31
C LEU A 231 2.09 31.03 6.89
N ALA A 232 3.24 30.61 6.38
CA ALA A 232 3.91 29.37 6.79
C ALA A 232 4.44 29.43 8.24
N SER A 233 4.85 30.59 8.73
CA SER A 233 5.44 30.76 10.07
C SER A 233 4.42 30.76 11.23
N ARG A 234 3.13 30.79 10.94
CA ARG A 234 2.06 30.82 11.96
C ARG A 234 1.82 29.43 12.53
N ARG A 235 1.39 29.36 13.80
CA ARG A 235 1.06 28.10 14.46
C ARG A 235 -0.04 27.35 13.69
N PRO A 236 0.15 26.06 13.39
CA PRO A 236 -0.90 25.25 12.80
C PRO A 236 -2.10 25.14 13.76
N TRP A 237 -3.30 25.37 13.25
CA TRP A 237 -4.55 24.96 13.88
C TRP A 237 -5.37 24.18 12.85
N TRP A 238 -5.96 23.04 13.22
CA TRP A 238 -6.60 22.13 12.26
C TRP A 238 -7.93 21.59 12.80
N PRO A 239 -9.05 21.82 12.11
CA PRO A 239 -10.26 21.03 12.33
C PRO A 239 -10.23 19.78 11.44
N ALA A 240 -10.15 18.62 12.09
CA ALA A 240 -9.92 17.29 11.51
C ALA A 240 -11.22 16.50 11.27
N GLU A 241 -12.20 17.09 10.58
CA GLU A 241 -13.52 16.45 10.44
C GLU A 241 -14.00 16.42 8.99
N GLY A 242 -14.64 15.31 8.59
CA GLY A 242 -15.40 15.15 7.36
C GLY A 242 -14.68 14.48 6.19
N PHE A 243 -13.55 13.82 6.43
CA PHE A 243 -12.72 13.08 5.46
C PHE A 243 -12.19 11.75 6.02
N GLU A 244 -12.84 11.21 7.04
CA GLU A 244 -12.43 10.00 7.76
C GLU A 244 -12.36 8.76 6.84
N ARG A 245 -13.16 8.73 5.77
CA ARG A 245 -13.13 7.68 4.74
C ARG A 245 -11.81 7.57 3.96
N ASP A 246 -10.97 8.59 4.03
CA ASP A 246 -9.62 8.58 3.45
C ASP A 246 -8.52 8.26 4.47
N CYS A 247 -8.88 7.94 5.71
CA CYS A 247 -8.00 7.27 6.66
C CYS A 247 -8.01 5.76 6.42
N ALA A 248 -6.92 5.09 6.80
CA ALA A 248 -6.89 3.62 6.87
C ALA A 248 -7.35 3.18 8.26
N GLU A 249 -8.19 2.16 8.32
CA GLU A 249 -8.51 1.47 9.57
C GLU A 249 -7.38 0.48 9.93
N GLU A 250 -7.19 0.17 11.22
CA GLU A 250 -6.07 -0.67 11.67
C GLU A 250 -6.01 -2.04 10.98
N ASP A 251 -7.16 -2.66 10.69
CA ASP A 251 -7.24 -3.96 10.03
C ASP A 251 -6.97 -3.89 8.51
N GLU A 252 -6.89 -2.69 7.94
CA GLU A 252 -6.55 -2.45 6.54
C GLU A 252 -5.05 -2.20 6.31
N ILE A 253 -4.29 -1.87 7.36
CA ILE A 253 -2.88 -1.49 7.25
C ILE A 253 -2.01 -2.74 7.04
N GLY A 254 -1.33 -2.77 5.91
CA GLY A 254 -0.38 -3.81 5.53
C GLY A 254 -0.66 -4.34 4.13
N LEU A 255 0.40 -4.73 3.42
CA LEU A 255 0.32 -5.12 2.01
C LEU A 255 -0.65 -6.29 1.76
N ARG A 256 -0.79 -7.18 2.74
CA ARG A 256 -1.67 -8.36 2.68
C ARG A 256 -3.00 -8.19 3.43
N ARG A 257 -3.36 -6.97 3.81
CA ARG A 257 -4.57 -6.63 4.57
C ARG A 257 -5.65 -5.99 3.69
N GLY A 258 -6.67 -5.41 4.32
CA GLY A 258 -7.71 -4.63 3.66
C GLY A 258 -8.40 -5.38 2.52
N THR A 259 -8.43 -4.77 1.34
CA THR A 259 -9.15 -5.32 0.17
C THR A 259 -8.64 -6.68 -0.29
N LEU A 260 -7.33 -6.93 -0.23
CA LEU A 260 -6.77 -8.25 -0.57
C LEU A 260 -7.30 -9.30 0.41
N ARG A 261 -7.19 -9.02 1.72
CA ARG A 261 -7.64 -9.94 2.76
C ARG A 261 -9.13 -10.25 2.62
N ARG A 262 -9.97 -9.21 2.49
CA ARG A 262 -11.41 -9.38 2.31
C ARG A 262 -11.76 -10.27 1.11
N LYS A 263 -11.12 -10.04 -0.05
CA LYS A 263 -11.36 -10.83 -1.27
C LYS A 263 -10.87 -12.27 -1.15
N ALA A 264 -9.69 -12.49 -0.58
CA ALA A 264 -9.16 -13.83 -0.36
C ALA A 264 -10.06 -14.65 0.58
N LEU A 265 -10.51 -14.04 1.68
CA LEU A 265 -11.43 -14.68 2.62
C LEU A 265 -12.80 -14.94 2.00
N GLN A 266 -13.31 -14.01 1.20
CA GLN A 266 -14.56 -14.19 0.44
C GLN A 266 -14.44 -15.39 -0.51
N ALA A 267 -13.41 -15.41 -1.37
CA ALA A 267 -13.18 -16.50 -2.32
C ALA A 267 -13.04 -17.84 -1.60
N TYR A 268 -12.35 -17.86 -0.46
CA TYR A 268 -12.23 -19.07 0.36
C TYR A 268 -13.56 -19.51 0.96
N CYS A 269 -14.38 -18.58 1.47
CA CYS A 269 -15.69 -18.90 2.02
C CYS A 269 -16.66 -19.41 0.95
N GLU A 270 -16.61 -18.85 -0.25
CA GLU A 270 -17.38 -19.28 -1.42
C GLU A 270 -16.88 -20.61 -2.01
N GLY A 271 -15.70 -21.08 -1.59
CA GLY A 271 -15.08 -22.32 -2.09
C GLY A 271 -14.46 -22.17 -3.47
N ALA A 272 -14.19 -20.93 -3.89
CA ALA A 272 -13.54 -20.61 -5.15
C ALA A 272 -12.01 -20.79 -5.10
N ILE A 273 -11.43 -20.74 -3.90
CA ILE A 273 -10.03 -21.12 -3.61
C ILE A 273 -9.97 -22.07 -2.42
N ASP A 274 -8.89 -22.83 -2.31
CA ASP A 274 -8.68 -23.80 -1.24
C ASP A 274 -7.97 -23.22 0.01
N ALA A 275 -7.81 -24.07 1.03
CA ALA A 275 -7.23 -23.69 2.32
C ALA A 275 -5.72 -23.41 2.29
N VAL A 276 -5.02 -23.92 1.28
CA VAL A 276 -3.60 -23.65 1.02
C VAL A 276 -3.48 -22.31 0.32
N GLU A 277 -4.25 -22.09 -0.76
CA GLU A 277 -4.25 -20.86 -1.55
C GLU A 277 -4.55 -19.62 -0.68
N VAL A 278 -5.60 -19.65 0.14
CA VAL A 278 -5.94 -18.51 1.02
C VAL A 278 -4.82 -18.20 2.01
N ARG A 279 -4.12 -19.22 2.52
CA ARG A 279 -3.02 -19.03 3.48
C ARG A 279 -1.77 -18.50 2.80
N GLU A 280 -1.47 -18.95 1.58
CA GLU A 280 -0.39 -18.39 0.77
C GLU A 280 -0.63 -16.91 0.44
N LEU A 281 -1.86 -16.56 0.02
CA LEU A 281 -2.28 -15.19 -0.26
C LEU A 281 -2.16 -14.29 0.97
N LEU A 282 -2.49 -14.79 2.16
CA LEU A 282 -2.48 -14.01 3.40
C LEU A 282 -1.17 -14.12 4.20
N ARG A 283 -0.20 -14.90 3.70
CA ARG A 283 1.06 -15.21 4.40
C ARG A 283 0.85 -15.82 5.79
N VAL A 284 -0.20 -16.62 5.94
CA VAL A 284 -0.50 -17.38 7.17
C VAL A 284 0.12 -18.77 7.04
N ALA A 285 0.77 -19.28 8.09
CA ALA A 285 1.38 -20.60 8.00
C ALA A 285 0.32 -21.71 7.88
N LEU A 286 0.62 -22.79 7.14
CA LEU A 286 -0.28 -23.95 7.03
C LEU A 286 -0.53 -24.65 8.37
N THR A 287 0.35 -24.42 9.35
CA THR A 287 0.29 -24.91 10.73
C THR A 287 -0.53 -24.02 11.66
N GLU A 288 -0.94 -22.84 11.19
CA GLU A 288 -1.69 -21.88 11.98
C GLU A 288 -3.18 -21.92 11.67
N GLU A 289 -3.97 -21.67 12.71
CA GLU A 289 -5.39 -21.40 12.55
C GLU A 289 -5.56 -20.09 11.79
N LEU A 290 -6.50 -20.07 10.84
CA LEU A 290 -6.88 -18.84 10.17
C LEU A 290 -7.75 -18.04 11.15
N ASP A 291 -7.11 -17.16 11.92
CA ASP A 291 -7.77 -16.30 12.90
C ASP A 291 -8.58 -15.22 12.19
N GLU A 292 -9.81 -15.59 11.85
CA GLU A 292 -10.71 -14.74 11.09
C GLU A 292 -12.18 -15.01 11.43
N PRO A 293 -12.86 -14.07 12.14
CA PRO A 293 -14.26 -14.20 12.52
C PRO A 293 -15.21 -14.44 11.34
N SER A 294 -14.93 -13.88 10.16
CA SER A 294 -15.76 -14.03 8.97
C SER A 294 -15.73 -15.44 8.36
N VAL A 295 -14.71 -16.25 8.66
CA VAL A 295 -14.56 -17.63 8.14
C VAL A 295 -15.31 -18.62 9.05
N PRO A 296 -16.05 -19.61 8.54
CA PRO A 296 -16.66 -20.65 9.39
C PRO A 296 -15.61 -21.41 10.21
N LYS A 297 -15.88 -21.74 11.49
CA LYS A 297 -14.94 -22.46 12.36
C LYS A 297 -14.40 -23.77 11.75
N SER A 298 -15.23 -24.48 10.99
CA SER A 298 -14.85 -25.71 10.29
C SER A 298 -13.77 -25.52 9.22
N ARG A 299 -13.54 -24.28 8.77
CA ARG A 299 -12.56 -23.89 7.75
C ARG A 299 -11.34 -23.15 8.31
N ARG A 300 -11.29 -22.90 9.62
CA ARG A 300 -10.18 -22.17 10.26
C ARG A 300 -9.01 -23.07 10.65
N ALA A 301 -9.27 -24.34 10.94
CA ALA A 301 -8.26 -25.27 11.45
C ALA A 301 -6.99 -25.30 10.58
N PRO A 302 -5.81 -25.53 11.18
CA PRO A 302 -4.56 -25.74 10.43
C PRO A 302 -4.72 -26.81 9.36
N VAL A 303 -4.08 -26.59 8.21
CA VAL A 303 -4.07 -27.56 7.09
C VAL A 303 -3.13 -28.72 7.42
N VAL A 304 -2.05 -28.45 8.16
CA VAL A 304 -1.07 -29.45 8.57
C VAL A 304 -0.73 -29.28 10.05
N SER A 305 -0.49 -30.36 10.78
CA SER A 305 0.01 -30.27 12.15
C SER A 305 1.44 -29.70 12.17
N VAL A 306 1.81 -29.05 13.27
CA VAL A 306 3.20 -28.60 13.48
C VAL A 306 4.16 -29.79 13.40
N GLU A 307 3.77 -30.95 13.93
CA GLU A 307 4.60 -32.16 13.94
C GLU A 307 4.87 -32.68 12.52
N ASP A 308 3.85 -32.74 11.66
CA ASP A 308 4.01 -33.19 10.28
C ASP A 308 4.78 -32.19 9.43
N SER A 309 4.63 -30.89 9.70
CA SER A 309 5.48 -29.85 9.11
C SER A 309 6.95 -30.07 9.49
N LEU A 310 7.23 -30.22 10.79
CA LEU A 310 8.58 -30.42 11.30
C LEU A 310 9.22 -31.72 10.80
N ARG A 311 8.47 -32.83 10.71
CA ARG A 311 8.94 -34.07 10.06
C ARG A 311 9.43 -33.80 8.63
N ARG A 312 8.67 -33.03 7.84
CA ARG A 312 9.06 -32.72 6.44
C ARG A 312 10.29 -31.82 6.39
N HIS A 313 10.42 -30.85 7.29
CA HIS A 313 11.63 -30.02 7.40
C HIS A 313 12.86 -30.84 7.80
N ALA A 314 12.74 -31.67 8.84
CA ALA A 314 13.78 -32.60 9.27
C ALA A 314 14.20 -33.54 8.14
N GLN A 315 13.25 -34.14 7.41
CA GLN A 315 13.57 -35.03 6.29
C GLN A 315 14.35 -34.32 5.18
N ARG A 316 13.98 -33.07 4.85
CA ARG A 316 14.71 -32.25 3.87
C ARG A 316 16.12 -31.91 4.34
N PHE A 317 16.29 -31.57 5.62
CA PHE A 317 17.59 -31.34 6.22
C PHE A 317 18.47 -32.59 6.13
N LEU A 318 17.97 -33.75 6.56
CA LEU A 318 18.70 -35.02 6.50
C LEU A 318 19.15 -35.37 5.08
N ALA A 319 18.27 -35.18 4.10
CA ALA A 319 18.59 -35.41 2.69
C ALA A 319 19.70 -34.47 2.18
N ARG A 320 19.67 -33.19 2.56
CA ARG A 320 20.70 -32.20 2.20
C ARG A 320 22.06 -32.52 2.82
N GLU A 321 22.07 -32.96 4.08
CA GLU A 321 23.28 -33.36 4.81
C GLU A 321 23.79 -34.77 4.44
N GLY A 322 23.12 -35.46 3.50
CA GLY A 322 23.55 -36.76 3.00
C GLY A 322 23.23 -37.96 3.90
N PHE A 323 22.38 -37.79 4.92
CA PHE A 323 21.90 -38.88 5.76
C PHE A 323 20.90 -39.78 5.02
N ARG A 324 21.43 -40.71 4.21
CA ARG A 324 20.62 -41.72 3.51
C ARG A 324 20.06 -42.75 4.50
N ASN A 325 18.81 -43.15 4.31
CA ASN A 325 18.07 -44.09 5.18
C ASN A 325 17.77 -43.58 6.61
N TYR A 326 17.91 -42.28 6.89
CA TYR A 326 17.48 -41.68 8.15
C TYR A 326 16.11 -41.02 7.99
N PHE A 327 15.25 -41.21 8.99
CA PHE A 327 13.86 -40.74 8.98
C PHE A 327 13.47 -40.12 10.32
N PRO A 328 12.77 -38.98 10.32
CA PRO A 328 12.22 -38.40 11.53
C PRO A 328 11.08 -39.28 12.07
N SER A 329 11.17 -39.60 13.36
CA SER A 329 10.28 -40.49 14.10
C SER A 329 9.47 -39.70 15.11
N LYS A 330 9.81 -39.63 16.38
CA LYS A 330 9.03 -38.89 17.37
C LYS A 330 9.30 -37.39 17.26
N VAL A 331 8.25 -36.58 17.37
CA VAL A 331 8.33 -35.10 17.46
C VAL A 331 7.72 -34.71 18.81
N VAL A 332 8.45 -33.90 19.60
CA VAL A 332 8.03 -33.50 20.94
C VAL A 332 8.33 -32.01 21.14
N ALA A 333 7.33 -31.24 21.57
CA ALA A 333 7.53 -29.87 21.99
C ALA A 333 8.25 -29.83 23.35
N VAL A 334 9.29 -29.01 23.46
CA VAL A 334 10.03 -28.74 24.70
C VAL A 334 10.26 -27.23 24.78
N ASP A 335 9.51 -26.58 25.67
CA ASP A 335 9.46 -25.12 25.79
C ASP A 335 9.10 -24.43 24.45
N GLU A 336 9.98 -23.58 23.92
CA GLU A 336 9.80 -22.87 22.64
C GLU A 336 10.40 -23.64 21.44
N GLU A 337 10.97 -24.81 21.66
CA GLU A 337 11.68 -25.61 20.66
C GLU A 337 11.01 -26.98 20.46
N TRP A 338 11.42 -27.66 19.39
CA TRP A 338 10.94 -29.00 19.06
C TRP A 338 12.09 -29.98 18.96
N ILE A 339 11.93 -31.12 19.62
CA ILE A 339 12.88 -32.23 19.60
C ILE A 339 12.34 -33.30 18.66
N ILE A 340 13.14 -33.66 17.66
CA ILE A 340 12.79 -34.66 16.65
C ILE A 340 13.80 -35.79 16.71
N ASP A 341 13.33 -36.97 17.14
CA ASP A 341 14.11 -38.19 17.12
C ASP A 341 14.22 -38.70 15.69
N VAL A 342 15.43 -39.06 15.27
CA VAL A 342 15.69 -39.60 13.94
C VAL A 342 16.25 -41.01 14.08
N ILE A 343 15.63 -41.92 13.35
CA ILE A 343 15.94 -43.35 13.32
C ILE A 343 16.52 -43.71 11.95
N ARG A 344 17.16 -44.87 11.84
CA ARG A 344 17.45 -45.45 10.54
C ARG A 344 16.35 -46.45 10.16
N ALA A 345 16.05 -46.57 8.86
CA ALA A 345 15.03 -47.51 8.38
C ALA A 345 15.34 -48.97 8.72
N ASP A 346 16.61 -49.36 8.78
CA ASP A 346 17.05 -50.71 9.14
C ASP A 346 17.06 -50.97 10.65
N GLU A 347 16.97 -49.91 11.47
CA GLU A 347 16.93 -50.00 12.93
C GLU A 347 15.92 -49.02 13.54
N PRO A 348 14.61 -49.23 13.30
CA PRO A 348 13.59 -48.25 13.66
C PRO A 348 13.37 -48.10 15.17
N SER A 349 13.87 -49.05 15.98
CA SER A 349 13.76 -49.02 17.44
C SER A 349 14.84 -48.16 18.12
N ARG A 350 15.86 -47.70 17.38
CA ARG A 350 17.00 -46.97 17.95
C ARG A 350 17.09 -45.55 17.40
N VAL A 351 16.93 -44.57 18.29
CA VAL A 351 17.21 -43.16 17.98
C VAL A 351 18.71 -42.99 17.74
N ARG A 352 19.07 -42.57 16.53
CA ARG A 352 20.47 -42.39 16.11
C ARG A 352 20.94 -40.95 16.27
N LEU A 353 20.05 -40.02 16.02
CA LEU A 353 20.31 -38.60 16.18
C LEU A 353 19.03 -37.89 16.59
N THR A 354 19.18 -36.74 17.20
CA THR A 354 18.10 -35.89 17.64
C THR A 354 18.33 -34.51 17.04
N LEU A 355 17.31 -33.97 16.38
CA LEU A 355 17.32 -32.61 15.86
C LEU A 355 16.56 -31.72 16.83
N ARG A 356 17.13 -30.56 17.14
CA ARG A 356 16.43 -29.48 17.82
C ARG A 356 16.04 -28.44 16.79
N MET A 357 14.75 -28.12 16.71
CA MET A 357 14.22 -27.27 15.64
C MET A 357 13.35 -26.16 16.20
N SER A 358 13.36 -25.00 15.53
CA SER A 358 12.39 -23.94 15.78
C SER A 358 10.99 -24.35 15.29
N PRO A 359 9.91 -23.70 15.74
CA PRO A 359 8.56 -23.93 15.20
C PRO A 359 8.47 -23.70 13.67
N GLY A 360 9.28 -22.79 13.13
CA GLY A 360 9.40 -22.52 11.69
C GLY A 360 10.21 -23.59 10.91
N GLY A 361 10.74 -24.59 11.62
CA GLY A 361 11.45 -25.71 11.04
C GLY A 361 12.89 -25.42 10.64
N GLU A 362 13.55 -24.47 11.30
CA GLU A 362 15.00 -24.28 11.25
C GLU A 362 15.69 -25.26 12.20
N VAL A 363 16.81 -25.84 11.79
CA VAL A 363 17.59 -26.74 12.65
C VAL A 363 18.54 -25.92 13.51
N LEU A 364 18.31 -25.95 14.82
CA LEU A 364 19.06 -25.21 15.84
C LEU A 364 20.25 -26.02 16.37
N ASP A 365 20.07 -27.33 16.51
CA ASP A 365 21.13 -28.25 16.95
C ASP A 365 20.94 -29.66 16.37
N VAL A 366 22.05 -30.38 16.23
CA VAL A 366 22.09 -31.79 15.83
C VAL A 366 22.91 -32.58 16.82
N SER A 367 22.22 -33.35 17.66
CA SER A 367 22.84 -34.20 18.67
C SER A 367 22.90 -35.65 18.19
N ARG A 368 24.11 -36.15 17.94
CA ARG A 368 24.34 -37.58 17.61
C ARG A 368 24.44 -38.40 18.88
N ARG A 369 23.68 -39.49 18.98
CA ARG A 369 23.88 -40.45 20.07
C ARG A 369 25.03 -41.38 19.68
N ARG A 370 26.11 -41.37 20.47
CA ARG A 370 27.20 -42.35 20.32
C ARG A 370 26.66 -43.75 20.60
N ASP A 371 27.13 -44.70 19.81
CA ASP A 371 26.77 -46.12 19.90
C ASP A 371 27.05 -46.72 21.26
#